data_AF-A0A078JU04-F1
#
_entry.id   AF-A0A078JU04-F1
#
_cell.length_a   1.000
_cell.length_b   1.000
_cell.length_c   1.000
_cell.angle_alpha   90.00
_cell.angle_beta   90.00
_cell.angle_gamma   90.00
#
_symmetry.space_group_name_H-M   'P 1'
#
loop_
_entity.id
_entity.type
_entity.pdbx_description
1 polymer ?
#
loop_
_entity_poly.entity_id
_entity_poly.type
_entity_poly.pdbx_seq_one_letter_code
_entity_poly.pdbx_strand_id
1 'polypeptide(L)'
;LREGKRTHIMVTVGKEATESETFITDILKAGASVIRINCAHGDPTIWGEIIKRVRRTSQMLEMPCRVLMDLAGPKLRTGTLKPGPCVMKVSPKKDAYGNVASPAIVWLSVTGTEPPPHLSPDATIFVQDQEFLAGLQIGDSVRLYDARGKKKKLRISKEFDVFSSTGFVAECFDTAYVESGTELCVKGNKGRRLLGEVVDVPPKESFVRLRVGDLLVITREGSFDEPSVTVPGAHRLTCPSGYLFDSVKPGETIGFDDGKIWGTIKGASPAEVIVSITHAGPKGTKLGSEKSINIPQSDIRFKGLTSKDIKDLQYVASHADMVGISFIRDVQDITVLRQELKKRKLNDQLGVVLKIETECGFENLPLILLEAMKCLNPLGVMIARGDLAVECGWERLANIQEEILAICKVARVPVILATQVLESLVKSGVPSRAEITDAANGRRASCVMLNKGKHITEAVSMLDTILHTKLTYKKLDSGNLH
;
A
#
# COMPACT_ATOMS: atom_id res chain seq x y z
N LEU A 1 19.36 -13.47 13.07
CA LEU A 1 18.13 -12.76 13.54
C LEU A 1 18.13 -12.82 15.07
N ARG A 2 17.31 -12.01 15.76
CA ARG A 2 17.31 -11.95 17.25
C ARG A 2 17.18 -13.33 17.87
N GLU A 3 18.09 -13.66 18.78
CA GLU A 3 18.10 -14.95 19.48
C GLU A 3 16.84 -15.11 20.36
N GLY A 4 16.34 -16.35 20.46
CA GLY A 4 15.19 -16.69 21.31
C GLY A 4 13.79 -16.41 20.72
N LYS A 5 13.68 -15.71 19.57
CA LYS A 5 12.39 -15.51 18.88
C LYS A 5 12.11 -16.64 17.88
N ARG A 6 10.98 -17.33 18.04
CA ARG A 6 10.56 -18.45 17.16
C ARG A 6 9.89 -17.99 15.85
N THR A 7 9.27 -16.81 15.87
CA THR A 7 8.59 -16.20 14.72
C THR A 7 9.10 -14.78 14.55
N HIS A 8 9.45 -14.41 13.32
CA HIS A 8 9.97 -13.10 12.97
C HIS A 8 8.87 -12.14 12.52
N ILE A 9 9.04 -10.85 12.75
CA ILE A 9 8.13 -9.82 12.22
C ILE A 9 8.80 -9.13 11.03
N MET A 10 8.10 -9.16 9.90
CA MET A 10 8.45 -8.46 8.67
C MET A 10 7.57 -7.23 8.49
N VAL A 11 8.17 -6.08 8.19
CA VAL A 11 7.43 -4.81 7.96
C VAL A 11 7.68 -4.32 6.55
N THR A 12 6.61 -4.08 5.80
CA THR A 12 6.72 -3.41 4.49
C THR A 12 6.96 -1.92 4.69
N VAL A 13 7.98 -1.37 4.03
CA VAL A 13 8.30 0.07 4.05
C VAL A 13 8.45 0.63 2.64
N GLY A 14 8.15 1.91 2.48
CA GLY A 14 8.38 2.69 1.27
C GLY A 14 9.09 4.01 1.55
N LYS A 15 8.77 5.04 0.77
CA LYS A 15 9.35 6.40 0.87
C LYS A 15 9.18 7.02 2.27
N GLU A 16 8.15 6.64 3.02
CA GLU A 16 7.96 7.08 4.39
C GLU A 16 9.16 6.77 5.31
N ALA A 17 9.94 5.73 5.00
CA ALA A 17 11.15 5.38 5.75
C ALA A 17 12.35 6.29 5.45
N THR A 18 12.31 7.06 4.36
CA THR A 18 13.33 8.06 4.02
C THR A 18 12.94 9.46 4.50
N GLU A 19 11.64 9.70 4.72
CA GLU A 19 11.12 11.00 5.16
C GLU A 19 11.22 11.20 6.68
N SER A 20 11.28 10.12 7.45
CA SER A 20 11.42 10.16 8.91
C SER A 20 12.72 9.51 9.40
N GLU A 21 13.51 10.28 10.16
CA GLU A 21 14.75 9.80 10.77
C GLU A 21 14.52 8.77 11.88
N THR A 22 13.37 8.82 12.57
CA THR A 22 13.09 7.89 13.69
C THR A 22 12.35 6.63 13.25
N PHE A 23 11.65 6.66 12.11
CA PHE A 23 10.73 5.59 11.72
C PHE A 23 11.34 4.17 11.75
N ILE A 24 12.51 3.98 11.13
CA ILE A 24 13.21 2.68 11.15
C ILE A 24 13.62 2.29 12.57
N THR A 25 14.09 3.24 13.37
CA THR A 25 14.44 3.02 14.78
C THR A 25 13.23 2.54 15.58
N ASP A 26 12.07 3.17 15.37
CA ASP A 26 10.85 2.91 16.12
C ASP A 26 10.30 1.51 15.81
N ILE A 27 10.21 1.12 14.53
CA ILE A 27 9.72 -0.22 14.16
C ILE A 27 10.68 -1.34 14.56
N LEU A 28 12.00 -1.10 14.52
CA LEU A 28 12.99 -2.06 15.02
C LEU A 28 12.83 -2.24 16.53
N LYS A 29 12.80 -1.15 17.31
CA LYS A 29 12.57 -1.23 18.76
C LYS A 29 11.26 -1.94 19.10
N ALA A 30 10.20 -1.70 18.34
CA ALA A 30 8.89 -2.32 18.53
C ALA A 30 8.89 -3.85 18.32
N GLY A 31 9.81 -4.39 17.51
CA GLY A 31 9.94 -5.85 17.33
C GLY A 31 10.29 -6.32 15.92
N ALA A 32 10.32 -5.42 14.93
CA ALA A 32 10.63 -5.80 13.55
C ALA A 32 12.04 -6.39 13.44
N SER A 33 12.16 -7.42 12.59
CA SER A 33 13.41 -8.15 12.35
C SER A 33 13.69 -8.40 10.86
N VAL A 34 12.70 -8.16 10.01
CA VAL A 34 12.85 -8.12 8.56
C VAL A 34 12.16 -6.87 8.02
N ILE A 35 12.83 -6.17 7.11
CA ILE A 35 12.23 -5.07 6.35
C ILE A 35 11.97 -5.56 4.94
N ARG A 36 10.73 -5.37 4.47
CA ARG A 36 10.32 -5.65 3.10
C ARG A 36 10.26 -4.36 2.30
N ILE A 37 10.90 -4.34 1.13
CA ILE A 37 10.76 -3.30 0.11
C ILE A 37 10.00 -3.92 -1.06
N ASN A 38 8.90 -3.29 -1.48
CA ASN A 38 8.11 -3.76 -2.63
C ASN A 38 8.58 -3.07 -3.91
N CYS A 39 9.25 -3.79 -4.81
CA CYS A 39 9.81 -3.24 -6.05
C CYS A 39 8.74 -2.88 -7.10
N ALA A 40 7.46 -3.17 -6.87
CA ALA A 40 6.37 -2.59 -7.67
C ALA A 40 6.25 -1.07 -7.49
N HIS A 41 6.90 -0.50 -6.48
CA HIS A 41 6.89 0.93 -6.18
C HIS A 41 8.29 1.47 -5.91
N GLY A 42 8.49 2.75 -6.20
CA GLY A 42 9.79 3.43 -6.02
C GLY A 42 10.83 3.00 -7.05
N ASP A 43 12.08 3.34 -6.77
CA ASP A 43 13.22 3.16 -7.65
C ASP A 43 14.49 2.83 -6.84
N PRO A 44 15.60 2.44 -7.51
CA PRO A 44 16.87 2.11 -6.85
C PRO A 44 17.44 3.18 -5.91
N THR A 45 17.11 4.46 -6.12
CA THR A 45 17.57 5.55 -5.25
C THR A 45 16.88 5.45 -3.90
N ILE A 46 15.55 5.36 -3.91
CA ILE A 46 14.75 5.24 -2.69
C ILE A 46 15.08 3.93 -1.97
N TRP A 47 15.17 2.82 -2.70
CA TRP A 47 15.49 1.51 -2.11
C TRP A 47 16.85 1.52 -1.41
N GLY A 48 17.87 2.09 -2.05
CA GLY A 48 19.22 2.17 -1.50
C GLY A 48 19.29 2.98 -0.22
N GLU A 49 18.55 4.09 -0.15
CA GLU A 49 18.48 4.90 1.06
C GLU A 49 17.81 4.16 2.22
N ILE A 50 16.69 3.47 1.96
CA ILE A 50 16.03 2.62 2.96
C ILE A 50 17.01 1.56 3.49
N ILE A 51 17.70 0.85 2.60
CA ILE A 51 18.65 -0.21 2.98
C ILE A 51 19.78 0.36 3.84
N LYS A 52 20.36 1.49 3.45
CA LYS A 52 21.43 2.17 4.21
C LYS A 52 20.95 2.54 5.62
N ARG A 53 19.76 3.11 5.75
CA ARG A 53 19.15 3.43 7.05
C ARG A 53 18.93 2.17 7.89
N VAL A 54 18.34 1.12 7.32
CA VAL A 54 18.11 -0.17 8.02
C VAL A 54 19.41 -0.78 8.53
N ARG A 55 20.46 -0.84 7.70
CA ARG A 55 21.76 -1.42 8.12
C ARG A 55 22.41 -0.59 9.22
N ARG A 56 22.44 0.74 9.08
CA ARG A 56 22.98 1.65 10.10
C ARG A 56 22.25 1.49 11.43
N THR A 57 20.92 1.56 11.42
CA THR A 57 20.11 1.46 12.64
C THR A 57 20.20 0.07 13.28
N SER A 58 20.20 -0.99 12.46
CA SER A 58 20.38 -2.37 12.93
C SER A 58 21.71 -2.55 13.67
N GLN A 59 22.79 -1.97 13.14
CA GLN A 59 24.11 -1.98 13.80
C GLN A 59 24.12 -1.13 15.08
N MET A 60 23.62 0.11 15.01
CA MET A 60 23.60 1.02 16.17
C MET A 60 22.79 0.50 17.36
N LEU A 61 21.69 -0.22 17.09
CA LEU A 61 20.83 -0.80 18.13
C LEU A 61 21.26 -2.21 18.55
N GLU A 62 22.26 -2.81 17.90
CA GLU A 62 22.61 -4.23 18.06
C GLU A 62 21.39 -5.16 17.87
N MET A 63 20.49 -4.78 16.96
CA MET A 63 19.26 -5.51 16.65
C MET A 63 19.33 -6.03 15.22
N PRO A 64 19.71 -7.30 14.99
CA PRO A 64 19.87 -7.84 13.64
C PRO A 64 18.58 -7.75 12.83
N CYS A 65 18.64 -7.03 11.71
CA CYS A 65 17.54 -6.85 10.79
C CYS A 65 17.94 -7.25 9.36
N ARG A 66 17.13 -8.11 8.73
CA ARG A 66 17.32 -8.52 7.34
C ARG A 66 16.47 -7.66 6.40
N VAL A 67 16.86 -7.58 5.13
CA VAL A 67 16.12 -6.90 4.06
C VAL A 67 15.66 -7.93 3.03
N LEU A 68 14.36 -7.96 2.77
CA LEU A 68 13.75 -8.66 1.65
C LEU A 68 13.28 -7.65 0.61
N MET A 69 13.67 -7.82 -0.65
CA MET A 69 13.12 -7.03 -1.76
C MET A 69 12.21 -7.92 -2.60
N ASP A 70 10.96 -7.50 -2.76
CA ASP A 70 9.92 -8.27 -3.44
C ASP A 70 9.76 -7.78 -4.88
N LEU A 71 10.04 -8.64 -5.86
CA LEU A 71 9.92 -8.32 -7.28
C LEU A 71 8.45 -8.10 -7.66
N ALA A 72 8.21 -7.27 -8.66
CA ALA A 72 6.85 -6.83 -9.00
C ALA A 72 6.01 -7.97 -9.60
N GLY A 73 6.64 -8.82 -10.41
CA GLY A 73 5.96 -9.87 -11.16
C GLY A 73 5.02 -9.33 -12.24
N PRO A 74 4.25 -10.20 -12.90
CA PRO A 74 3.35 -9.86 -14.00
C PRO A 74 2.00 -9.27 -13.54
N LYS A 75 1.93 -8.61 -12.37
CA LYS A 75 0.67 -8.13 -11.79
C LYS A 75 -0.04 -7.16 -12.73
N LEU A 76 -1.26 -7.48 -13.12
CA LEU A 76 -2.08 -6.62 -13.98
C LEU A 76 -2.65 -5.46 -13.16
N ARG A 77 -2.70 -4.28 -13.80
CA ARG A 77 -3.22 -3.05 -13.19
C ARG A 77 -4.05 -2.27 -14.18
N THR A 78 -5.00 -1.48 -13.67
CA THR A 78 -5.61 -0.39 -14.44
C THR A 78 -4.56 0.68 -14.69
N GLY A 79 -4.50 1.25 -15.89
CA GLY A 79 -3.61 2.35 -16.21
C GLY A 79 -4.00 3.66 -15.54
N THR A 80 -3.23 4.71 -15.84
CA THR A 80 -3.43 6.01 -15.23
C THR A 80 -4.66 6.73 -15.81
N LEU A 81 -5.57 7.15 -14.94
CA LEU A 81 -6.69 8.03 -15.28
C LEU A 81 -6.24 9.48 -15.41
N LYS A 82 -6.92 10.24 -16.28
CA LYS A 82 -6.71 11.70 -16.42
C LYS A 82 -6.85 12.37 -15.04
N PRO A 83 -5.89 13.23 -14.62
CA PRO A 83 -5.98 13.93 -13.34
C PRO A 83 -7.30 14.70 -13.20
N GLY A 84 -7.89 14.67 -12.01
CA GLY A 84 -9.05 15.48 -11.69
C GLY A 84 -8.68 16.96 -11.50
N PRO A 85 -9.65 17.83 -11.20
CA PRO A 85 -9.37 19.23 -10.94
C PRO A 85 -8.47 19.41 -9.71
N CYS A 86 -7.54 20.38 -9.77
CA CYS A 86 -6.65 20.78 -8.67
C CYS A 86 -7.37 21.64 -7.64
N VAL A 87 -8.39 21.07 -6.99
CA VAL A 87 -9.23 21.76 -6.00
C VAL A 87 -9.33 20.94 -4.72
N MET A 88 -8.95 21.54 -3.61
CA MET A 88 -9.03 20.99 -2.26
C MET A 88 -10.30 21.45 -1.55
N LYS A 89 -11.05 20.52 -0.95
CA LYS A 89 -12.21 20.84 -0.12
C LYS A 89 -11.81 20.90 1.34
N VAL A 90 -11.93 22.08 1.95
CA VAL A 90 -11.83 22.28 3.40
C VAL A 90 -13.25 22.35 3.95
N SER A 91 -13.61 21.49 4.91
CA SER A 91 -14.98 21.48 5.45
C SER A 91 -15.00 21.21 6.94
N PRO A 92 -15.73 22.03 7.73
CA PRO A 92 -15.95 21.73 9.13
C PRO A 92 -16.77 20.45 9.30
N LYS A 93 -16.65 19.83 10.48
CA LYS A 93 -17.52 18.72 10.89
C LYS A 93 -18.84 19.31 11.37
N LYS A 94 -19.94 18.71 10.88
CA LYS A 94 -21.29 19.14 11.19
C LYS A 94 -22.02 18.09 12.00
N ASP A 95 -22.88 18.54 12.92
CA ASP A 95 -23.80 17.66 13.65
C ASP A 95 -24.94 17.15 12.73
N ALA A 96 -25.83 16.33 13.28
CA ALA A 96 -26.97 15.78 12.54
C ALA A 96 -27.96 16.85 12.06
N TYR A 97 -27.97 18.04 12.68
CA TYR A 97 -28.80 19.18 12.31
C TYR A 97 -28.13 20.10 11.27
N GLY A 98 -26.87 19.83 10.92
CA GLY A 98 -26.10 20.62 9.97
C GLY A 98 -25.37 21.83 10.58
N ASN A 99 -25.40 21.99 11.91
CA ASN A 99 -24.62 23.00 12.62
C ASN A 99 -23.15 22.60 12.66
N VAL A 100 -22.25 23.59 12.72
CA VAL A 100 -20.81 23.32 12.85
C VAL A 100 -20.53 22.80 14.26
N ALA A 101 -20.18 21.52 14.36
CA ALA A 101 -19.79 20.88 15.62
C ALA A 101 -18.32 21.16 15.96
N SER A 102 -17.46 21.15 14.94
CA SER A 102 -16.06 21.58 15.07
C SER A 102 -15.56 22.22 13.77
N PRO A 103 -14.69 23.25 13.84
CA PRO A 103 -14.08 23.80 12.64
C PRO A 103 -13.21 22.77 11.93
N ALA A 104 -12.98 22.97 10.63
CA ALA A 104 -11.91 22.27 9.94
C ALA A 104 -10.58 22.88 10.38
N ILE A 105 -9.61 22.04 10.71
CA ILE A 105 -8.26 22.44 11.08
C ILE A 105 -7.40 22.48 9.82
N VAL A 106 -6.84 23.63 9.51
CA VAL A 106 -6.01 23.86 8.32
C VAL A 106 -4.59 24.18 8.75
N TRP A 107 -3.62 23.49 8.17
CA TRP A 107 -2.21 23.85 8.26
C TRP A 107 -1.86 24.83 7.14
N LEU A 108 -1.33 26.01 7.48
CA LEU A 108 -0.82 26.99 6.52
C LEU A 108 0.68 27.16 6.70
N SER A 109 1.44 26.99 5.62
CA SER A 109 2.89 27.13 5.63
C SER A 109 3.44 27.40 4.23
N VAL A 110 4.75 27.57 4.11
CA VAL A 110 5.43 27.47 2.80
C VAL A 110 5.46 26.02 2.32
N THR A 111 5.63 25.84 1.01
CA THR A 111 5.78 24.52 0.38
C THR A 111 6.92 23.73 1.04
N GLY A 112 6.64 22.47 1.39
CA GLY A 112 7.62 21.55 2.00
C GLY A 112 7.69 21.61 3.52
N THR A 113 6.98 22.54 4.18
CA THR A 113 6.86 22.57 5.64
C THR A 113 5.66 21.74 6.10
N GLU A 114 5.92 20.53 6.58
CA GLU A 114 4.89 19.62 7.11
C GLU A 114 4.41 20.04 8.51
N PRO A 115 3.16 19.70 8.91
CA PRO A 115 2.67 19.95 10.26
C PRO A 115 3.45 19.14 11.31
N PRO A 116 3.51 19.62 12.57
CA PRO A 116 4.10 18.86 13.66
C PRO A 116 3.47 17.47 13.81
N PRO A 117 4.23 16.42 14.20
CA PRO A 117 3.73 15.03 14.22
C PRO A 117 2.48 14.78 15.07
N HIS A 118 2.25 15.61 16.10
CA HIS A 118 1.09 15.53 16.98
C HIS A 118 -0.14 16.27 16.44
N LEU A 119 -0.01 16.98 15.32
CA LEU A 119 -1.08 17.71 14.66
C LEU A 119 -1.53 16.95 13.41
N SER A 120 -2.81 16.59 13.36
CA SER A 120 -3.44 15.99 12.18
C SER A 120 -4.44 17.00 11.59
N PRO A 121 -4.01 17.89 10.68
CA PRO A 121 -4.91 18.86 10.06
C PRO A 121 -5.90 18.15 9.12
N ASP A 122 -7.09 18.74 8.95
CA ASP A 122 -8.07 18.32 7.95
C ASP A 122 -7.65 18.73 6.52
N ALA A 123 -6.78 19.75 6.39
CA ALA A 123 -6.23 20.21 5.12
C ALA A 123 -4.87 20.92 5.31
N THR A 124 -4.00 20.85 4.31
CA THR A 124 -2.74 21.60 4.25
C THR A 124 -2.77 22.55 3.06
N ILE A 125 -2.51 23.84 3.31
CA ILE A 125 -2.47 24.89 2.30
C ILE A 125 -1.06 25.46 2.28
N PHE A 126 -0.39 25.35 1.14
CA PHE A 126 0.90 25.98 0.91
C PHE A 126 0.71 27.38 0.34
N VAL A 127 1.49 28.33 0.84
CA VAL A 127 1.48 29.73 0.43
C VAL A 127 2.87 30.10 -0.09
N GLN A 128 2.93 30.72 -1.27
CA GLN A 128 4.19 31.09 -1.90
C GLN A 128 4.91 32.21 -1.13
N ASP A 129 4.16 33.18 -0.60
CA ASP A 129 4.69 34.40 -0.04
C ASP A 129 5.14 34.24 1.43
N GLN A 130 6.45 34.19 1.66
CA GLN A 130 7.02 34.14 3.02
C GLN A 130 6.67 35.39 3.85
N GLU A 131 6.58 36.57 3.22
CA GLU A 131 6.19 37.80 3.92
C GLU A 131 4.74 37.77 4.41
N PHE A 132 3.85 37.09 3.69
CA PHE A 132 2.47 36.88 4.12
C PHE A 132 2.45 36.12 5.44
N LEU A 133 3.15 34.97 5.48
CA LEU A 133 3.23 34.11 6.65
C LEU A 133 3.93 34.80 7.82
N ALA A 134 5.04 35.49 7.58
CA ALA A 134 5.77 36.24 8.61
C ALA A 134 4.94 37.41 9.21
N GLY A 135 3.94 37.90 8.48
CA GLY A 135 3.03 38.93 8.94
C GLY A 135 1.79 38.42 9.68
N LEU A 136 1.53 37.10 9.71
CA LEU A 136 0.37 36.53 10.38
C LEU A 136 0.54 36.55 11.90
N GLN A 137 -0.57 36.77 12.60
CA GLN A 137 -0.65 36.71 14.06
C GLN A 137 -1.81 35.82 14.50
N ILE A 138 -1.68 35.21 15.68
CA ILE A 138 -2.78 34.50 16.32
C ILE A 138 -3.99 35.44 16.48
N GLY A 139 -5.15 34.99 16.03
CA GLY A 139 -6.39 35.78 15.99
C GLY A 139 -6.69 36.42 14.63
N ASP A 140 -5.72 36.47 13.71
CA ASP A 140 -5.95 37.02 12.38
C ASP A 140 -7.04 36.27 11.60
N SER A 141 -7.78 37.03 10.78
CA SER A 141 -8.79 36.48 9.87
C SER A 141 -8.30 36.57 8.43
N VAL A 142 -7.75 35.46 7.94
CA VAL A 142 -7.37 35.27 6.54
C VAL A 142 -8.64 35.12 5.72
N ARG A 143 -8.84 36.03 4.75
CA ARG A 143 -9.99 36.01 3.84
C ARG A 143 -9.55 35.54 2.46
N LEU A 144 -10.43 34.79 1.81
CA LEU A 144 -10.22 34.30 0.45
C LEU A 144 -11.55 34.25 -0.30
N TYR A 145 -11.48 34.22 -1.63
CA TYR A 145 -12.59 33.78 -2.48
C TYR A 145 -12.28 32.36 -2.92
N ASP A 146 -13.19 31.44 -2.63
CA ASP A 146 -13.00 30.04 -2.99
C ASP A 146 -13.18 29.83 -4.51
N ALA A 147 -12.84 28.65 -5.03
CA ALA A 147 -12.95 28.28 -6.45
C ALA A 147 -14.38 28.40 -7.04
N ARG A 148 -15.39 28.71 -6.21
CA ARG A 148 -16.78 28.98 -6.62
C ARG A 148 -17.13 30.47 -6.53
N GLY A 149 -16.15 31.34 -6.30
CA GLY A 149 -16.33 32.77 -6.08
C GLY A 149 -16.97 33.12 -4.73
N LYS A 150 -17.04 32.19 -3.76
CA LYS A 150 -17.66 32.47 -2.45
C LYS A 150 -16.61 32.95 -1.47
N LYS A 151 -16.90 34.06 -0.78
CA LYS A 151 -16.05 34.58 0.28
C LYS A 151 -15.97 33.61 1.46
N LYS A 152 -14.75 33.34 1.92
CA LYS A 152 -14.44 32.47 3.06
C LYS A 152 -13.45 33.12 4.01
N LYS A 153 -13.37 32.56 5.21
CA LYS A 153 -12.49 33.02 6.29
C LYS A 153 -11.82 31.82 6.95
N LEU A 154 -10.53 31.97 7.22
CA LEU A 154 -9.75 31.11 8.09
C LEU A 154 -9.28 31.96 9.27
N ARG A 155 -9.45 31.47 10.50
CA ARG A 155 -9.00 32.17 11.71
C ARG A 155 -7.72 31.53 12.22
N ILE A 156 -6.63 32.27 12.30
CA ILE A 156 -5.37 31.76 12.84
C ILE A 156 -5.56 31.50 14.34
N SER A 157 -5.30 30.26 14.78
CA SER A 157 -5.50 29.84 16.17
C SER A 157 -4.20 29.41 16.86
N LYS A 158 -3.21 28.92 16.13
CA LYS A 158 -1.89 28.55 16.68
C LYS A 158 -0.78 28.85 15.69
N GLU A 159 0.42 28.98 16.23
CA GLU A 159 1.68 29.18 15.52
C GLU A 159 2.68 28.13 16.02
N PHE A 160 3.51 27.63 15.11
CA PHE A 160 4.53 26.63 15.38
C PHE A 160 5.82 27.01 14.64
N ASP A 161 6.93 27.00 15.37
CA ASP A 161 8.26 27.04 14.75
C ASP A 161 8.60 25.66 14.19
N VAL A 162 8.73 25.55 12.87
CA VAL A 162 9.02 24.29 12.16
C VAL A 162 10.29 24.49 11.33
N PHE A 163 11.42 24.06 11.90
CA PHE A 163 12.76 24.29 11.33
C PHE A 163 12.97 25.78 10.96
N SER A 164 13.56 26.08 9.80
CA SER A 164 13.82 27.43 9.30
C SER A 164 12.56 28.17 8.80
N SER A 165 11.36 27.78 9.24
CA SER A 165 10.10 28.35 8.81
C SER A 165 9.06 28.35 9.94
N THR A 166 8.02 29.17 9.79
CA THR A 166 6.88 29.21 10.71
C THR A 166 5.65 28.62 10.02
N GLY A 167 4.93 27.75 10.72
CA GLY A 167 3.67 27.20 10.26
C GLY A 167 2.52 27.59 11.18
N PHE A 168 1.33 27.78 10.61
CA PHE A 168 0.15 28.24 11.34
C PHE A 168 -0.98 27.22 11.28
N VAL A 169 -1.71 27.12 12.37
CA VAL A 169 -3.01 26.45 12.38
C VAL A 169 -4.09 27.49 12.20
N ALA A 170 -4.97 27.25 11.24
CA ALA A 170 -6.17 28.04 11.06
C ALA A 170 -7.44 27.21 11.15
N GLU A 171 -8.50 27.83 11.64
CA GLU A 171 -9.82 27.24 11.81
C GLU A 171 -10.75 27.73 10.71
N CYS A 172 -11.39 26.78 10.02
CA CYS A 172 -12.35 27.04 8.97
C CYS A 172 -13.76 26.63 9.41
N PHE A 173 -14.67 27.59 9.55
CA PHE A 173 -16.05 27.35 10.01
C PHE A 173 -17.05 27.19 8.86
N ASP A 174 -16.61 27.40 7.62
CA ASP A 174 -17.43 27.27 6.42
C ASP A 174 -16.75 26.35 5.42
N THR A 175 -17.50 25.54 4.67
CA THR A 175 -16.90 24.77 3.58
C THR A 175 -16.29 25.70 2.52
N ALA A 176 -14.99 25.55 2.27
CA ALA A 176 -14.21 26.26 1.26
C ALA A 176 -13.62 25.27 0.23
N TYR A 177 -13.45 25.74 -1.00
CA TYR A 177 -12.82 25.01 -2.11
C TYR A 177 -11.62 25.83 -2.57
N VAL A 178 -10.42 25.35 -2.31
CA VAL A 178 -9.17 26.09 -2.52
C VAL A 178 -8.41 25.46 -3.69
N GLU A 179 -7.91 26.29 -4.59
CA GLU A 179 -7.09 25.89 -5.74
C GLU A 179 -5.79 26.71 -5.80
N SER A 180 -4.81 26.25 -6.56
CA SER A 180 -3.60 27.06 -6.81
C SER A 180 -4.00 28.39 -7.48
N GLY A 181 -3.43 29.50 -7.02
CA GLY A 181 -3.84 30.85 -7.40
C GLY A 181 -4.91 31.47 -6.50
N THR A 182 -5.42 30.76 -5.50
CA THR A 182 -6.37 31.36 -4.53
C THR A 182 -5.67 32.46 -3.73
N GLU A 183 -6.11 33.70 -3.89
CA GLU A 183 -5.60 34.83 -3.11
C GLU A 183 -6.08 34.78 -1.65
N LEU A 184 -5.13 34.87 -0.73
CA LEU A 184 -5.30 35.02 0.71
C LEU A 184 -5.05 36.47 1.12
N CYS A 185 -5.91 37.01 1.98
CA CYS A 185 -5.79 38.40 2.41
C CYS A 185 -6.12 38.61 3.89
N VAL A 186 -5.19 39.26 4.61
CA VAL A 186 -5.38 39.76 5.98
C VAL A 186 -5.40 41.29 5.97
N LYS A 187 -6.32 41.90 6.74
CA LYS A 187 -6.30 43.34 7.02
C LYS A 187 -5.72 43.53 8.43
N GLY A 188 -4.54 44.15 8.53
CA GLY A 188 -3.92 44.47 9.80
C GLY A 188 -4.50 45.73 10.46
N ASN A 189 -4.18 45.92 11.75
CA ASN A 189 -4.68 47.01 12.61
C ASN A 189 -4.30 48.44 12.18
N LYS A 190 -3.45 48.61 11.15
CA LYS A 190 -3.00 49.92 10.62
C LYS A 190 -3.23 50.09 9.11
N GLY A 191 -4.20 49.37 8.53
CA GLY A 191 -4.48 49.45 7.09
C GLY A 191 -3.51 48.69 6.18
N ARG A 192 -2.43 48.08 6.74
CA ARG A 192 -1.55 47.15 6.02
C ARG A 192 -2.36 45.94 5.55
N ARG A 193 -2.29 45.64 4.26
CA ARG A 193 -2.90 44.47 3.63
C ARG A 193 -1.80 43.46 3.35
N LEU A 194 -1.88 42.29 3.97
CA LEU A 194 -1.04 41.16 3.60
C LEU A 194 -1.76 40.37 2.51
N LEU A 195 -1.03 40.00 1.47
CA LEU A 195 -1.50 39.19 0.36
C LEU A 195 -0.60 37.96 0.29
N GLY A 196 -1.22 36.79 0.13
CA GLY A 196 -0.51 35.54 -0.12
C GLY A 196 -1.25 34.78 -1.21
N GLU A 197 -0.53 33.98 -1.98
CA GLU A 197 -1.12 33.11 -2.99
C GLU A 197 -0.98 31.63 -2.60
N VAL A 198 -2.09 30.88 -2.73
CA VAL A 198 -2.05 29.42 -2.53
C VAL A 198 -1.37 28.75 -3.72
N VAL A 199 -0.46 27.82 -3.43
CA VAL A 199 0.28 27.04 -4.43
C VAL A 199 0.20 25.54 -4.16
N ASP A 200 0.62 24.75 -5.15
CA ASP A 200 0.83 23.30 -5.03
C ASP A 200 -0.41 22.50 -4.57
N VAL A 201 -1.62 22.94 -4.91
CA VAL A 201 -2.83 22.15 -4.67
C VAL A 201 -2.84 20.91 -5.58
N PRO A 202 -2.77 19.69 -5.03
CA PRO A 202 -2.67 18.49 -5.85
C PRO A 202 -3.98 18.22 -6.62
N PRO A 203 -3.89 17.60 -7.82
CA PRO A 203 -5.08 17.17 -8.54
C PRO A 203 -5.85 16.14 -7.73
N LYS A 204 -7.18 16.24 -7.76
CA LYS A 204 -8.03 15.23 -7.14
C LYS A 204 -7.88 13.91 -7.90
N GLU A 205 -7.71 12.81 -7.16
CA GLU A 205 -7.70 11.47 -7.77
C GLU A 205 -9.00 11.23 -8.56
N SER A 206 -8.82 10.94 -9.84
CA SER A 206 -9.91 10.52 -10.72
C SER A 206 -10.25 9.06 -10.47
N PHE A 207 -11.52 8.74 -10.63
CA PHE A 207 -12.02 7.37 -10.53
C PHE A 207 -13.27 7.21 -11.40
N VAL A 208 -13.48 5.99 -11.83
CA VAL A 208 -14.74 5.54 -12.38
C VAL A 208 -15.57 4.94 -11.24
N ARG A 209 -16.86 5.28 -11.14
CA ARG A 209 -17.75 4.64 -10.16
C ARG A 209 -18.57 3.56 -10.88
N LEU A 210 -18.30 2.30 -10.57
CA LEU A 210 -18.94 1.13 -11.16
C LEU A 210 -20.04 0.58 -10.26
N ARG A 211 -21.16 0.19 -10.86
CA ARG A 211 -22.32 -0.46 -10.26
C ARG A 211 -22.60 -1.78 -10.99
N VAL A 212 -23.34 -2.67 -10.33
CA VAL A 212 -23.82 -3.90 -10.96
C VAL A 212 -24.67 -3.56 -12.19
N GLY A 213 -24.38 -4.22 -13.31
CA GLY A 213 -25.01 -3.98 -14.61
C GLY A 213 -24.24 -3.00 -15.51
N ASP A 214 -23.31 -2.22 -14.97
CA ASP A 214 -22.49 -1.32 -15.79
C ASP A 214 -21.62 -2.11 -16.77
N LEU A 215 -21.34 -1.50 -17.93
CA LEU A 215 -20.34 -1.98 -18.88
C LEU A 215 -19.05 -1.20 -18.69
N LEU A 216 -17.94 -1.92 -18.60
CA LEU A 216 -16.58 -1.38 -18.54
C LEU A 216 -15.80 -1.86 -19.75
N VAL A 217 -15.24 -0.93 -20.51
CA VAL A 217 -14.32 -1.19 -21.62
C VAL A 217 -12.90 -0.89 -21.17
N ILE A 218 -12.02 -1.88 -21.32
CA ILE A 218 -10.60 -1.76 -21.01
C ILE A 218 -9.84 -1.77 -22.33
N THR A 219 -9.00 -0.75 -22.56
CA THR A 219 -8.16 -0.66 -23.77
C THR A 219 -6.68 -0.67 -23.41
N ARG A 220 -5.79 -0.85 -24.39
CA ARG A 220 -4.34 -0.73 -24.17
C ARG A 220 -3.98 0.72 -23.81
N GLU A 221 -2.92 0.91 -23.04
CA GLU A 221 -2.41 2.25 -22.79
C GLU A 221 -1.92 2.93 -24.09
N GLY A 222 -2.23 4.21 -24.27
CA GLY A 222 -1.95 4.97 -25.49
C GLY A 222 -3.09 5.00 -26.53
N SER A 223 -4.16 4.22 -26.36
CA SER A 223 -5.30 4.16 -27.29
C SER A 223 -6.55 4.92 -26.82
N PHE A 224 -6.41 5.85 -25.86
CA PHE A 224 -7.55 6.63 -25.33
C PHE A 224 -8.19 7.55 -26.37
N ASP A 225 -7.42 7.99 -27.36
CA ASP A 225 -7.83 8.96 -28.37
C ASP A 225 -8.26 8.30 -29.70
N GLU A 226 -8.20 6.97 -29.80
CA GLU A 226 -8.76 6.26 -30.95
C GLU A 226 -10.26 6.00 -30.74
N PRO A 227 -11.11 6.23 -31.76
CA PRO A 227 -12.53 5.94 -31.69
C PRO A 227 -12.76 4.42 -31.65
N SER A 228 -12.66 3.81 -30.47
CA SER A 228 -13.05 2.41 -30.27
C SER A 228 -14.57 2.29 -30.27
N VAL A 229 -15.07 1.16 -30.79
CA VAL A 229 -16.49 0.83 -30.98
C VAL A 229 -17.29 1.31 -29.77
N THR A 230 -18.03 2.38 -29.98
CA THR A 230 -18.61 3.15 -28.87
C THR A 230 -19.82 2.40 -28.38
N VAL A 231 -19.68 1.63 -27.29
CA VAL A 231 -20.86 1.25 -26.50
C VAL A 231 -21.29 2.51 -25.74
N PRO A 232 -22.41 3.16 -26.11
CA PRO A 232 -22.81 4.41 -25.48
C PRO A 232 -23.07 4.17 -23.99
N GLY A 233 -22.50 5.02 -23.13
CA GLY A 233 -22.66 4.93 -21.68
C GLY A 233 -21.72 3.95 -20.96
N ALA A 234 -20.84 3.24 -21.67
CA ALA A 234 -19.84 2.38 -21.03
C ALA A 234 -18.72 3.21 -20.37
N HIS A 235 -18.28 2.76 -19.21
CA HIS A 235 -17.09 3.29 -18.55
C HIS A 235 -15.82 2.82 -19.27
N ARG A 236 -14.75 3.62 -19.20
CA ARG A 236 -13.48 3.34 -19.90
C ARG A 236 -12.28 3.48 -18.98
N LEU A 237 -11.36 2.52 -19.09
CA LEU A 237 -10.07 2.47 -18.40
C LEU A 237 -9.03 1.88 -19.35
N THR A 238 -7.76 2.06 -19.03
CA THR A 238 -6.68 1.37 -19.74
C THR A 238 -6.09 0.24 -18.90
N CYS A 239 -5.34 -0.64 -19.55
CA CYS A 239 -4.39 -1.55 -18.92
C CYS A 239 -3.07 -1.47 -19.69
N PRO A 240 -1.92 -1.18 -19.02
CA PRO A 240 -0.62 -1.11 -19.68
C PRO A 240 -0.10 -2.49 -20.11
N SER A 241 -0.59 -3.56 -19.48
CA SER A 241 -0.14 -4.92 -19.74
C SER A 241 -0.91 -5.56 -20.89
N GLY A 242 -0.18 -5.91 -21.97
CA GLY A 242 -0.72 -6.68 -23.10
C GLY A 242 -1.27 -8.05 -22.71
N TYR A 243 -0.75 -8.64 -21.63
CA TYR A 243 -1.14 -9.97 -21.17
C TYR A 243 -2.64 -10.08 -20.87
N LEU A 244 -3.31 -9.00 -20.44
CA LEU A 244 -4.76 -9.02 -20.23
C LEU A 244 -5.49 -9.39 -21.53
N PHE A 245 -5.17 -8.70 -22.62
CA PHE A 245 -5.82 -8.84 -23.93
C PHE A 245 -5.51 -10.19 -24.58
N ASP A 246 -4.33 -10.73 -24.32
CA ASP A 246 -3.86 -11.97 -24.93
C ASP A 246 -4.37 -13.23 -24.20
N SER A 247 -4.87 -13.09 -22.96
CA SER A 247 -5.15 -14.23 -22.08
C SER A 247 -6.64 -14.50 -21.85
N VAL A 248 -7.47 -13.46 -21.82
CA VAL A 248 -8.87 -13.58 -21.39
C VAL A 248 -9.83 -14.08 -22.46
N LYS A 249 -10.89 -14.76 -22.04
CA LYS A 249 -11.96 -15.26 -22.92
C LYS A 249 -13.35 -14.78 -22.48
N PRO A 250 -14.29 -14.61 -23.42
CA PRO A 250 -15.69 -14.35 -23.07
C PRO A 250 -16.25 -15.42 -22.14
N GLY A 251 -17.01 -14.98 -21.12
CA GLY A 251 -17.59 -15.82 -20.07
C GLY A 251 -16.74 -15.93 -18.81
N GLU A 252 -15.44 -15.64 -18.87
CA GLU A 252 -14.55 -15.69 -17.71
C GLU A 252 -14.79 -14.52 -16.74
N THR A 253 -14.46 -14.73 -15.47
CA THR A 253 -14.55 -13.71 -14.41
C THR A 253 -13.31 -12.85 -14.35
N ILE A 254 -13.51 -11.57 -14.04
CA ILE A 254 -12.44 -10.59 -13.86
C ILE A 254 -12.70 -9.76 -12.60
N GLY A 255 -11.69 -9.61 -11.75
CA GLY A 255 -11.73 -8.85 -10.50
C GLY A 255 -10.90 -7.58 -10.56
N PHE A 256 -11.28 -6.55 -9.78
CA PHE A 256 -10.56 -5.28 -9.68
C PHE A 256 -10.42 -4.79 -8.23
N ASP A 257 -9.36 -4.01 -7.97
CA ASP A 257 -9.04 -3.36 -6.67
C ASP A 257 -9.11 -4.36 -5.50
N ASP A 258 -8.36 -5.46 -5.66
CA ASP A 258 -8.22 -6.56 -4.71
C ASP A 258 -9.57 -7.26 -4.43
N GLY A 259 -10.33 -7.51 -5.50
CA GLY A 259 -11.60 -8.23 -5.46
C GLY A 259 -12.80 -7.43 -4.95
N LYS A 260 -12.70 -6.10 -4.83
CA LYS A 260 -13.83 -5.22 -4.43
C LYS A 260 -14.86 -5.02 -5.53
N ILE A 261 -14.48 -5.26 -6.77
CA ILE A 261 -15.35 -5.21 -7.95
C ILE A 261 -15.13 -6.49 -8.73
N TRP A 262 -16.21 -7.09 -9.21
CA TRP A 262 -16.16 -8.23 -10.12
C TRP A 262 -17.03 -8.00 -11.34
N GLY A 263 -16.63 -8.62 -12.44
CA GLY A 263 -17.41 -8.68 -13.65
C GLY A 263 -17.20 -9.97 -14.43
N THR A 264 -17.97 -10.11 -15.49
CA THR A 264 -17.84 -11.17 -16.48
C THR A 264 -17.43 -10.56 -17.80
N ILE A 265 -16.45 -11.18 -18.45
CA ILE A 265 -15.95 -10.76 -19.76
C ILE A 265 -17.02 -11.06 -20.80
N LYS A 266 -17.48 -10.03 -21.49
CA LYS A 266 -18.49 -10.13 -22.56
C LYS A 266 -17.85 -10.27 -23.93
N GLY A 267 -16.69 -9.64 -24.13
CA GLY A 267 -15.95 -9.69 -25.38
C GLY A 267 -14.47 -9.41 -25.12
N ALA A 268 -13.61 -10.04 -25.90
CA ALA A 268 -12.17 -9.84 -25.84
C ALA A 268 -11.62 -9.78 -27.26
N SER A 269 -10.73 -8.82 -27.49
CA SER A 269 -10.00 -8.62 -28.74
C SER A 269 -8.58 -8.16 -28.41
N PRO A 270 -7.66 -8.16 -29.40
CA PRO A 270 -6.31 -7.64 -29.18
C PRO A 270 -6.27 -6.17 -28.72
N ALA A 271 -7.31 -5.37 -29.01
CA ALA A 271 -7.36 -3.93 -28.72
C ALA A 271 -8.16 -3.59 -27.44
N GLU A 272 -9.26 -4.31 -27.19
CA GLU A 272 -10.17 -4.02 -26.08
C GLU A 272 -10.77 -5.28 -25.44
N VAL A 273 -11.07 -5.16 -24.15
CA VAL A 273 -11.82 -6.14 -23.34
C VAL A 273 -13.07 -5.45 -22.80
N ILE A 274 -14.23 -6.08 -23.00
CA ILE A 274 -15.53 -5.59 -22.54
C ILE A 274 -15.98 -6.43 -21.36
N VAL A 275 -16.29 -5.77 -20.24
CA VAL A 275 -16.67 -6.40 -18.98
C VAL A 275 -18.04 -5.91 -18.57
N SER A 276 -18.90 -6.83 -18.15
CA SER A 276 -20.15 -6.50 -17.47
C SER A 276 -19.97 -6.67 -15.97
N ILE A 277 -20.20 -5.62 -15.20
CA ILE A 277 -19.98 -5.61 -13.75
C ILE A 277 -21.08 -6.42 -13.06
N THR A 278 -20.68 -7.46 -12.33
CA THR A 278 -21.55 -8.39 -11.60
C THR A 278 -21.53 -8.14 -10.10
N HIS A 279 -20.46 -7.53 -9.57
CA HIS A 279 -20.34 -7.18 -8.17
C HIS A 279 -19.72 -5.80 -7.98
N ALA A 280 -20.37 -4.98 -7.18
CA ALA A 280 -19.85 -3.71 -6.66
C ALA A 280 -20.62 -3.36 -5.37
N GLY A 281 -20.12 -2.40 -4.60
CA GLY A 281 -20.82 -1.91 -3.41
C GLY A 281 -22.19 -1.31 -3.75
N PRO A 282 -23.12 -1.22 -2.79
CA PRO A 282 -24.52 -0.84 -3.03
C PRO A 282 -24.69 0.57 -3.61
N LYS A 283 -23.74 1.48 -3.35
CA LYS A 283 -23.72 2.85 -3.92
C LYS A 283 -22.77 2.97 -5.12
N GLY A 284 -22.31 1.85 -5.65
CA GLY A 284 -21.18 1.74 -6.58
C GLY A 284 -19.83 1.83 -5.88
N THR A 285 -18.83 1.15 -6.45
CA THR A 285 -17.44 1.15 -5.97
C THR A 285 -16.60 2.03 -6.89
N LYS A 286 -15.64 2.76 -6.32
CA LYS A 286 -14.69 3.58 -7.09
C LYS A 286 -13.54 2.70 -7.58
N LEU A 287 -13.26 2.74 -8.88
CA LEU A 287 -12.09 2.17 -9.52
C LEU A 287 -11.19 3.30 -10.00
N GLY A 288 -10.01 3.44 -9.38
CA GLY A 288 -9.03 4.49 -9.68
C GLY A 288 -7.90 3.99 -10.58
N SER A 289 -6.85 4.79 -10.70
CA SER A 289 -5.59 4.41 -11.37
C SER A 289 -4.84 3.32 -10.59
N GLU A 290 -4.00 2.55 -11.30
CA GLU A 290 -3.04 1.58 -10.73
C GLU A 290 -3.63 0.49 -9.82
N LYS A 291 -4.94 0.26 -9.91
CA LYS A 291 -5.66 -0.77 -9.17
C LYS A 291 -5.42 -2.14 -9.77
N SER A 292 -5.32 -3.16 -8.92
CA SER A 292 -5.12 -4.55 -9.35
C SER A 292 -6.24 -5.02 -10.27
N ILE A 293 -5.87 -5.87 -11.23
CA ILE A 293 -6.76 -6.65 -12.07
C ILE A 293 -6.41 -8.12 -11.85
N ASN A 294 -7.42 -8.96 -11.63
CA ASN A 294 -7.27 -10.39 -11.42
C ASN A 294 -8.12 -11.15 -12.45
N ILE A 295 -7.57 -12.21 -13.03
CA ILE A 295 -8.21 -13.03 -14.07
C ILE A 295 -8.04 -14.52 -13.73
N PRO A 296 -8.71 -15.01 -12.67
CA PRO A 296 -8.36 -16.30 -12.05
C PRO A 296 -8.50 -17.51 -12.97
N GLN A 297 -9.37 -17.41 -13.98
CA GLN A 297 -9.66 -18.50 -14.93
C GLN A 297 -8.78 -18.45 -16.19
N SER A 298 -8.11 -17.32 -16.42
CA SER A 298 -7.35 -17.09 -17.65
C SER A 298 -5.87 -17.40 -17.41
N ASP A 299 -5.26 -18.14 -18.35
CA ASP A 299 -3.83 -18.45 -18.29
C ASP A 299 -3.02 -17.28 -18.85
N ILE A 300 -2.39 -16.52 -17.95
CA ILE A 300 -1.41 -15.51 -18.33
C ILE A 300 -0.19 -16.24 -18.90
N ARG A 301 0.00 -16.22 -20.22
CA ARG A 301 1.14 -16.87 -20.93
C ARG A 301 2.49 -16.16 -20.71
N PHE A 302 2.77 -15.80 -19.49
CA PHE A 302 4.04 -15.31 -18.99
C PHE A 302 4.92 -16.50 -18.54
N LYS A 303 6.25 -16.35 -18.54
CA LYS A 303 7.18 -17.38 -18.05
C LYS A 303 8.26 -16.75 -17.20
N GLY A 304 8.30 -17.09 -15.91
CA GLY A 304 9.36 -16.72 -14.98
C GLY A 304 9.33 -15.27 -14.53
N LEU A 305 10.21 -14.43 -15.09
CA LEU A 305 10.49 -13.06 -14.62
C LEU A 305 10.20 -12.04 -15.71
N THR A 306 9.60 -10.90 -15.36
CA THR A 306 9.34 -9.82 -16.31
C THR A 306 10.64 -9.13 -16.69
N SER A 307 10.65 -8.35 -17.77
CA SER A 307 11.82 -7.54 -18.13
C SER A 307 12.20 -6.56 -17.00
N LYS A 308 11.21 -6.05 -16.26
CA LYS A 308 11.44 -5.23 -15.07
C LYS A 308 12.04 -6.04 -13.93
N ASP A 309 11.47 -7.21 -13.63
CA ASP A 309 12.00 -8.10 -12.58
C ASP A 309 13.45 -8.50 -12.86
N ILE A 310 13.78 -8.79 -14.11
CA ILE A 310 15.14 -9.11 -14.54
C ILE A 310 16.11 -7.94 -14.26
N LYS A 311 15.69 -6.70 -14.54
CA LYS A 311 16.48 -5.50 -14.28
C LYS A 311 16.65 -5.28 -12.78
N ASP A 312 15.57 -5.42 -12.02
CA ASP A 312 15.56 -5.20 -10.57
C ASP A 312 16.33 -6.29 -9.83
N LEU A 313 16.29 -7.54 -10.30
CA LEU A 313 16.99 -8.68 -9.68
C LEU A 313 18.49 -8.42 -9.53
N GLN A 314 19.11 -7.75 -10.49
CA GLN A 314 20.53 -7.38 -10.41
C GLN A 314 20.79 -6.44 -9.22
N TYR A 315 19.94 -5.45 -9.03
CA TYR A 315 20.04 -4.52 -7.92
C TYR A 315 19.78 -5.24 -6.58
N VAL A 316 18.70 -6.02 -6.52
CA VAL A 316 18.30 -6.77 -5.32
C VAL A 316 19.42 -7.66 -4.83
N ALA A 317 20.03 -8.44 -5.73
CA ALA A 317 21.05 -9.41 -5.35
C ALA A 317 22.34 -8.78 -4.79
N SER A 318 22.60 -7.50 -5.07
CA SER A 318 23.75 -6.78 -4.52
C SER A 318 23.46 -6.07 -3.19
N HIS A 319 22.19 -5.89 -2.80
CA HIS A 319 21.82 -5.03 -1.66
C HIS A 319 20.93 -5.71 -0.61
N ALA A 320 20.15 -6.71 -0.99
CA ALA A 320 19.20 -7.39 -0.12
C ALA A 320 19.76 -8.71 0.44
N ASP A 321 19.19 -9.16 1.56
CA ASP A 321 19.46 -10.51 2.07
C ASP A 321 18.59 -11.57 1.36
N MET A 322 17.41 -11.17 0.89
CA MET A 322 16.42 -12.05 0.28
C MET A 322 15.71 -11.36 -0.89
N VAL A 323 15.33 -12.15 -1.89
CA VAL A 323 14.46 -11.74 -3.00
C VAL A 323 13.12 -12.48 -2.92
N GLY A 324 12.02 -11.74 -3.01
CA GLY A 324 10.68 -12.28 -3.20
C GLY A 324 10.37 -12.43 -4.68
N ILE A 325 9.94 -13.62 -5.11
CA ILE A 325 9.55 -13.90 -6.49
C ILE A 325 8.03 -14.04 -6.54
N SER A 326 7.39 -13.05 -7.16
CA SER A 326 5.93 -12.92 -7.26
C SER A 326 5.34 -13.83 -8.35
N PHE A 327 4.11 -14.29 -8.14
CA PHE A 327 3.27 -15.05 -9.08
C PHE A 327 3.93 -16.31 -9.63
N ILE A 328 4.63 -17.07 -8.78
CA ILE A 328 5.09 -18.42 -9.13
C ILE A 328 3.89 -19.31 -9.39
N ARG A 329 3.88 -20.00 -10.54
CA ARG A 329 2.78 -20.89 -10.96
C ARG A 329 3.21 -22.34 -11.15
N ASP A 330 4.43 -22.56 -11.65
CA ASP A 330 4.88 -23.90 -12.01
C ASP A 330 6.41 -24.09 -11.90
N VAL A 331 6.86 -25.29 -12.27
CA VAL A 331 8.27 -25.70 -12.30
C VAL A 331 9.08 -24.91 -13.34
N GLN A 332 8.44 -24.45 -14.42
CA GLN A 332 9.11 -23.69 -15.48
C GLN A 332 9.51 -22.30 -14.97
N ASP A 333 8.67 -21.65 -14.15
CA ASP A 333 9.01 -20.39 -13.49
C ASP A 333 10.28 -20.52 -12.64
N ILE A 334 10.42 -21.62 -11.89
CA ILE A 334 11.63 -21.92 -11.11
C ILE A 334 12.83 -22.20 -12.01
N THR A 335 12.63 -22.93 -13.10
CA THR A 335 13.70 -23.21 -14.08
C THR A 335 14.26 -21.92 -14.67
N VAL A 336 13.39 -20.98 -15.05
CA VAL A 336 13.79 -19.65 -15.56
C VAL A 336 14.53 -18.86 -14.48
N LEU A 337 14.00 -18.81 -13.25
CA LEU A 337 14.66 -18.14 -12.12
C LEU A 337 16.09 -18.67 -11.91
N ARG A 338 16.27 -20.00 -11.91
CA ARG A 338 17.59 -20.65 -11.75
C ARG A 338 18.56 -20.25 -12.84
N GLN A 339 18.11 -20.24 -14.09
CA GLN A 339 18.91 -19.82 -15.23
C GLN A 339 19.36 -18.35 -15.07
N GLU A 340 18.44 -17.47 -14.68
CA GLU A 340 18.73 -16.05 -14.53
C GLU A 340 19.65 -15.73 -13.35
N LEU A 341 19.52 -16.45 -12.22
CA LEU A 341 20.43 -16.38 -11.07
C LEU A 341 21.84 -16.84 -11.45
N LYS A 342 21.95 -18.01 -12.11
CA LYS A 342 23.23 -18.57 -12.57
C LYS A 342 23.92 -17.66 -13.59
N LYS A 343 23.17 -17.17 -14.59
CA LYS A 343 23.67 -16.29 -15.65
C LYS A 343 24.31 -15.02 -15.09
N ARG A 344 23.73 -14.46 -14.03
CA ARG A 344 24.22 -13.24 -13.37
C ARG A 344 25.26 -13.50 -12.29
N LYS A 345 25.62 -14.77 -12.04
CA LYS A 345 26.54 -15.18 -10.97
C LYS A 345 26.09 -14.62 -9.61
N LEU A 346 24.77 -14.56 -9.40
CA LEU A 346 24.22 -14.05 -8.15
C LEU A 346 24.45 -15.09 -7.06
N ASN A 347 25.06 -14.64 -5.97
CA ASN A 347 25.65 -15.45 -4.92
C ASN A 347 24.64 -16.47 -4.35
N ASP A 348 25.12 -17.68 -4.04
CA ASP A 348 24.35 -18.74 -3.37
C ASP A 348 23.86 -18.33 -1.97
N GLN A 349 24.31 -17.18 -1.46
CA GLN A 349 23.89 -16.62 -0.18
C GLN A 349 22.57 -15.83 -0.24
N LEU A 350 22.12 -15.39 -1.43
CA LEU A 350 20.86 -14.66 -1.55
C LEU A 350 19.70 -15.61 -1.25
N GLY A 351 18.87 -15.30 -0.26
CA GLY A 351 17.68 -16.10 0.03
C GLY A 351 16.61 -15.88 -1.05
N VAL A 352 15.96 -16.96 -1.49
CA VAL A 352 14.88 -16.95 -2.48
C VAL A 352 13.57 -17.25 -1.76
N VAL A 353 12.62 -16.32 -1.82
CA VAL A 353 11.28 -16.48 -1.26
C VAL A 353 10.28 -16.61 -2.40
N LEU A 354 9.68 -17.79 -2.54
CA LEU A 354 8.65 -18.07 -3.54
C LEU A 354 7.30 -17.61 -3.02
N LYS A 355 6.62 -16.72 -3.75
CA LYS A 355 5.31 -16.23 -3.35
C LYS A 355 4.22 -17.05 -4.02
N ILE A 356 3.36 -17.63 -3.21
CA ILE A 356 2.19 -18.38 -3.65
C ILE A 356 1.00 -17.41 -3.63
N GLU A 357 0.62 -16.99 -4.83
CA GLU A 357 -0.39 -15.94 -5.10
C GLU A 357 -1.51 -16.42 -6.02
N THR A 358 -1.36 -17.59 -6.65
CA THR A 358 -2.27 -18.13 -7.67
C THR A 358 -2.69 -19.55 -7.33
N GLU A 359 -3.80 -20.01 -7.90
CA GLU A 359 -4.26 -21.40 -7.75
C GLU A 359 -3.23 -22.39 -8.31
N CYS A 360 -2.71 -22.16 -9.52
CA CYS A 360 -1.68 -23.01 -10.10
C CYS A 360 -0.42 -23.10 -9.22
N GLY A 361 0.02 -21.99 -8.63
CA GLY A 361 1.16 -21.97 -7.72
C GLY A 361 0.93 -22.81 -6.46
N PHE A 362 -0.30 -22.83 -5.96
CA PHE A 362 -0.70 -23.67 -4.84
C PHE A 362 -0.75 -25.15 -5.24
N GLU A 363 -1.46 -25.50 -6.33
CA GLU A 363 -1.61 -26.89 -6.80
C GLU A 363 -0.26 -27.53 -7.13
N ASN A 364 0.66 -26.76 -7.72
CA ASN A 364 1.99 -27.23 -8.10
C ASN A 364 3.04 -27.07 -6.98
N LEU A 365 2.67 -26.59 -5.79
CA LEU A 365 3.62 -26.24 -4.73
C LEU A 365 4.63 -27.36 -4.43
N PRO A 366 4.25 -28.64 -4.29
CA PRO A 366 5.22 -29.72 -4.05
C PRO A 366 6.28 -29.82 -5.16
N LEU A 367 5.88 -29.73 -6.43
CA LEU A 367 6.79 -29.82 -7.58
C LEU A 367 7.68 -28.57 -7.68
N ILE A 368 7.11 -27.39 -7.45
CA ILE A 368 7.84 -26.12 -7.35
C ILE A 368 8.94 -26.21 -6.29
N LEU A 369 8.62 -26.73 -5.10
CA LEU A 369 9.58 -26.88 -4.02
C LEU A 369 10.69 -27.87 -4.37
N LEU A 370 10.35 -29.02 -4.96
CA LEU A 370 11.34 -30.01 -5.39
C LEU A 370 12.32 -29.45 -6.43
N GLU A 371 11.82 -28.64 -7.36
CA GLU A 371 12.68 -27.97 -8.34
C GLU A 371 13.54 -26.89 -7.68
N ALA A 372 12.95 -26.08 -6.78
CA ALA A 372 13.66 -25.01 -6.09
C ALA A 372 14.75 -25.53 -5.15
N MET A 373 14.57 -26.70 -4.55
CA MET A 373 15.57 -27.39 -3.72
C MET A 373 16.82 -27.82 -4.50
N LYS A 374 16.79 -27.80 -5.84
CA LYS A 374 17.98 -28.00 -6.68
C LYS A 374 18.88 -26.75 -6.73
N CYS A 375 18.50 -25.67 -6.06
CA CYS A 375 19.32 -24.46 -5.89
C CYS A 375 20.09 -24.55 -4.57
N LEU A 376 21.27 -23.93 -4.53
CA LEU A 376 22.04 -23.79 -3.28
C LEU A 376 21.53 -22.64 -2.41
N ASN A 377 20.73 -21.73 -2.98
CA ASN A 377 20.15 -20.59 -2.28
C ASN A 377 19.23 -21.03 -1.12
N PRO A 378 19.28 -20.34 0.04
CA PRO A 378 18.29 -20.54 1.10
C PRO A 378 16.87 -20.29 0.56
N LEU A 379 15.98 -21.26 0.77
CA LEU A 379 14.62 -21.21 0.25
C LEU A 379 13.61 -20.81 1.34
N GLY A 380 12.62 -20.01 0.97
CA GLY A 380 11.43 -19.72 1.77
C GLY A 380 10.18 -19.68 0.91
N VAL A 381 9.02 -19.78 1.55
CA VAL A 381 7.71 -19.61 0.91
C VAL A 381 6.96 -18.47 1.59
N MET A 382 6.28 -17.64 0.80
CA MET A 382 5.38 -16.62 1.31
C MET A 382 3.95 -16.92 0.86
N ILE A 383 3.05 -17.04 1.82
CA ILE A 383 1.60 -17.14 1.57
C ILE A 383 1.09 -15.71 1.41
N ALA A 384 0.97 -15.25 0.16
CA ALA A 384 0.54 -13.90 -0.16
C ALA A 384 -0.99 -13.86 -0.32
N ARG A 385 -1.67 -13.83 0.84
CA ARG A 385 -3.12 -14.05 0.97
C ARG A 385 -3.98 -13.04 0.20
N GLY A 386 -3.51 -11.82 -0.01
CA GLY A 386 -4.25 -10.78 -0.73
C GLY A 386 -4.60 -11.21 -2.15
N ASP A 387 -3.59 -11.54 -2.96
CA ASP A 387 -3.82 -12.04 -4.32
C ASP A 387 -4.39 -13.47 -4.30
N LEU A 388 -3.89 -14.33 -3.41
CA LEU A 388 -4.34 -15.73 -3.32
C LEU A 388 -5.83 -15.87 -3.00
N ALA A 389 -6.40 -14.99 -2.17
CA ALA A 389 -7.83 -15.00 -1.87
C ALA A 389 -8.70 -14.59 -3.07
N VAL A 390 -8.20 -13.64 -3.86
CA VAL A 390 -8.88 -13.18 -5.07
C VAL A 390 -8.81 -14.27 -6.16
N GLU A 391 -7.69 -14.97 -6.28
CA GLU A 391 -7.50 -16.02 -7.27
C GLU A 391 -8.22 -17.33 -6.90
N CYS A 392 -8.12 -17.78 -5.65
CA CYS A 392 -8.63 -19.11 -5.25
C CYS A 392 -10.02 -19.09 -4.61
N GLY A 393 -10.58 -17.90 -4.36
CA GLY A 393 -11.82 -17.73 -3.60
C GLY A 393 -11.59 -17.54 -2.09
N TRP A 394 -12.38 -16.66 -1.49
CA TRP A 394 -12.27 -16.28 -0.07
C TRP A 394 -12.55 -17.44 0.88
N GLU A 395 -13.50 -18.30 0.52
CA GLU A 395 -13.96 -19.45 1.28
C GLU A 395 -12.91 -20.55 1.38
N ARG A 396 -11.97 -20.63 0.42
CA ARG A 396 -10.90 -21.64 0.40
C ARG A 396 -9.62 -21.18 1.08
N LEU A 397 -9.45 -19.87 1.30
CA LEU A 397 -8.20 -19.27 1.76
C LEU A 397 -7.66 -19.91 3.05
N ALA A 398 -8.54 -20.17 4.03
CA ALA A 398 -8.14 -20.77 5.29
C ALA A 398 -7.54 -22.18 5.09
N ASN A 399 -8.18 -23.03 4.28
CA ASN A 399 -7.71 -24.37 4.00
C ASN A 399 -6.40 -24.36 3.20
N ILE A 400 -6.32 -23.50 2.17
CA ILE A 400 -5.10 -23.33 1.36
C ILE A 400 -3.91 -22.91 2.24
N GLN A 401 -4.11 -21.97 3.16
CA GLN A 401 -3.06 -21.56 4.10
C GLN A 401 -2.56 -22.74 4.95
N GLU A 402 -3.48 -23.55 5.47
CA GLU A 402 -3.16 -24.73 6.29
C GLU A 402 -2.37 -25.78 5.52
N GLU A 403 -2.76 -26.03 4.27
CA GLU A 403 -2.07 -26.97 3.38
C GLU A 403 -0.65 -26.49 3.02
N ILE A 404 -0.49 -25.21 2.65
CA ILE A 404 0.84 -24.64 2.38
C ILE A 404 1.73 -24.75 3.63
N LEU A 405 1.22 -24.40 4.81
CA LEU A 405 1.95 -24.55 6.07
C LEU A 405 2.36 -26.00 6.34
N ALA A 406 1.48 -26.96 6.08
CA ALA A 406 1.77 -28.39 6.28
C ALA A 406 2.85 -28.89 5.31
N ILE A 407 2.70 -28.60 4.00
CA ILE A 407 3.66 -28.98 2.95
C ILE A 407 5.04 -28.40 3.27
N CYS A 408 5.14 -27.10 3.53
CA CYS A 408 6.41 -26.44 3.82
C CYS A 408 7.04 -26.92 5.14
N LYS A 409 6.24 -27.24 6.16
CA LYS A 409 6.73 -27.82 7.42
C LYS A 409 7.41 -29.17 7.19
N VAL A 410 6.82 -30.05 6.37
CA VAL A 410 7.41 -31.34 6.00
C VAL A 410 8.68 -31.13 5.16
N ALA A 411 8.62 -30.21 4.20
CA ALA A 411 9.74 -29.85 3.35
C ALA A 411 10.88 -29.09 4.08
N ARG A 412 10.70 -28.73 5.36
CA ARG A 412 11.62 -27.91 6.16
C ARG A 412 11.90 -26.54 5.54
N VAL A 413 10.94 -25.99 4.81
CA VAL A 413 11.02 -24.66 4.20
C VAL A 413 10.31 -23.65 5.10
N PRO A 414 10.98 -22.55 5.53
CA PRO A 414 10.35 -21.51 6.33
C PRO A 414 9.21 -20.83 5.56
N VAL A 415 8.12 -20.53 6.28
CA VAL A 415 6.93 -19.89 5.72
C VAL A 415 6.78 -18.48 6.29
N ILE A 416 6.49 -17.53 5.41
CA ILE A 416 6.05 -16.18 5.75
C ILE A 416 4.54 -16.10 5.55
N LEU A 417 3.80 -15.82 6.62
CA LEU A 417 2.40 -15.48 6.54
C LEU A 417 2.27 -14.01 6.18
N ALA A 418 1.74 -13.71 5.00
CA ALA A 418 1.72 -12.34 4.48
C ALA A 418 0.32 -11.81 4.17
N THR A 419 0.24 -10.48 4.18
CA THR A 419 -0.90 -9.62 3.86
C THR A 419 -2.06 -9.69 4.85
N GLN A 420 -2.68 -8.55 5.12
CA GLN A 420 -3.89 -8.38 5.93
C GLN A 420 -3.83 -8.87 7.40
N VAL A 421 -2.64 -9.18 7.93
CA VAL A 421 -2.48 -9.37 9.38
C VAL A 421 -2.56 -8.00 10.06
N LEU A 422 -3.49 -7.84 11.01
CA LEU A 422 -3.70 -6.59 11.76
C LEU A 422 -3.92 -5.35 10.85
N GLU A 423 -4.55 -5.54 9.69
CA GLU A 423 -4.74 -4.49 8.67
C GLU A 423 -5.47 -3.25 9.20
N SER A 424 -6.52 -3.45 9.98
CA SER A 424 -7.35 -2.40 10.59
C SER A 424 -6.58 -1.65 11.67
N LEU A 425 -5.71 -2.33 12.42
CA LEU A 425 -4.81 -1.68 13.36
C LEU A 425 -3.81 -0.82 12.59
N VAL A 426 -3.12 -1.38 11.60
CA VAL A 426 -2.15 -0.65 10.76
C VAL A 426 -2.77 0.60 10.12
N LYS A 427 -4.03 0.53 9.67
CA LYS A 427 -4.73 1.64 8.98
C LYS A 427 -5.44 2.63 9.90
N SER A 428 -6.17 2.16 10.90
CA SER A 428 -7.08 2.96 11.73
C SER A 428 -6.76 2.97 13.22
N GLY A 429 -5.72 2.26 13.65
CA GLY A 429 -5.28 2.23 15.05
C GLY A 429 -6.08 1.27 15.94
N VAL A 430 -7.09 0.58 15.39
CA VAL A 430 -7.96 -0.33 16.14
C VAL A 430 -8.03 -1.68 15.43
N PRO A 431 -7.59 -2.77 16.08
CA PRO A 431 -7.74 -4.12 15.53
C PRO A 431 -9.16 -4.64 15.77
N SER A 432 -9.60 -5.54 14.89
CA SER A 432 -10.75 -6.41 15.13
C SER A 432 -10.35 -7.67 15.91
N ARG A 433 -11.33 -8.35 16.50
CA ARG A 433 -11.10 -9.64 17.18
C ARG A 433 -10.58 -10.71 16.21
N ALA A 434 -11.09 -10.72 14.98
CA ALA A 434 -10.66 -11.65 13.94
C ALA A 434 -9.17 -11.49 13.61
N GLU A 435 -8.68 -10.25 13.51
CA GLU A 435 -7.26 -9.97 13.24
C GLU A 435 -6.35 -10.38 14.38
N ILE A 436 -6.79 -10.27 15.64
CA ILE A 436 -6.02 -10.76 16.80
C ILE A 436 -5.88 -12.28 16.73
N THR A 437 -6.96 -13.00 16.41
CA THR A 437 -6.93 -14.45 16.24
C THR A 437 -6.05 -14.86 15.05
N ASP A 438 -6.11 -14.13 13.93
CA ASP A 438 -5.25 -14.36 12.77
C ASP A 438 -3.76 -14.14 13.10
N ALA A 439 -3.43 -13.03 13.77
CA ALA A 439 -2.07 -12.76 14.24
C ALA A 439 -1.55 -13.85 15.19
N ALA A 440 -2.42 -14.37 16.06
CA ALA A 440 -2.09 -15.48 16.97
C ALA A 440 -1.80 -16.79 16.23
N ASN A 441 -2.51 -17.07 15.13
CA ASN A 441 -2.22 -18.21 14.25
C ASN A 441 -0.88 -18.08 13.53
N GLY A 442 -0.40 -16.84 13.33
CA GLY A 442 0.92 -16.52 12.78
C GLY A 442 2.10 -17.15 13.53
N ARG A 443 1.94 -17.60 14.79
CA ARG A 443 2.97 -18.34 15.55
C ARG A 443 3.41 -19.66 14.88
N ARG A 444 2.61 -20.17 13.96
CA ARG A 444 2.91 -21.39 13.19
C ARG A 444 3.83 -21.13 12.00
N ALA A 445 3.92 -19.88 11.56
CA ALA A 445 4.83 -19.44 10.51
C ALA A 445 6.20 -19.08 11.10
N SER A 446 7.23 -19.10 10.25
CA SER A 446 8.56 -18.62 10.59
C SER A 446 8.61 -17.10 10.64
N CYS A 447 7.72 -16.43 9.91
CA CYS A 447 7.61 -14.99 9.88
C CYS A 447 6.17 -14.54 9.60
N VAL A 448 5.78 -13.38 10.15
CA VAL A 448 4.51 -12.72 9.89
C VAL A 448 4.79 -11.33 9.32
N MET A 449 4.14 -10.99 8.20
CA MET A 449 4.34 -9.72 7.50
C MET A 449 3.20 -8.74 7.75
N LEU A 450 3.56 -7.50 8.12
CA LEU A 450 2.66 -6.35 8.20
C LEU A 450 2.85 -5.43 6.98
N ASN A 451 1.73 -4.92 6.47
CA ASN A 451 1.70 -3.89 5.43
C ASN A 451 2.06 -2.51 6.01
N LYS A 452 2.37 -1.54 5.14
CA LYS A 452 2.59 -0.14 5.57
C LYS A 452 1.28 0.53 5.99
N GLY A 453 1.35 1.42 6.99
CA GLY A 453 0.22 2.24 7.41
C GLY A 453 0.58 3.14 8.59
N LYS A 454 -0.37 4.01 8.96
CA LYS A 454 -0.16 5.09 9.94
C LYS A 454 0.23 4.57 11.33
N HIS A 455 -0.30 3.41 11.73
CA HIS A 455 -0.11 2.84 13.06
C HIS A 455 0.78 1.59 13.02
N ILE A 456 1.76 1.56 12.12
CA ILE A 456 2.61 0.39 11.91
C ILE A 456 3.47 0.08 13.13
N THR A 457 3.97 1.08 13.85
CA THR A 457 4.78 0.87 15.05
C THR A 457 3.96 0.22 16.17
N GLU A 458 2.72 0.68 16.40
CA GLU A 458 1.80 0.04 17.35
C GLU A 458 1.44 -1.38 16.91
N ALA A 459 1.20 -1.60 15.61
CA ALA A 459 0.92 -2.92 15.06
C ALA A 459 2.08 -3.91 15.25
N VAL A 460 3.33 -3.46 15.05
CA VAL A 460 4.52 -4.27 15.30
C VAL A 460 4.62 -4.64 16.78
N SER A 461 4.43 -3.67 17.68
CA SER A 461 4.49 -3.91 19.13
C SER A 461 3.40 -4.88 19.61
N MET A 462 2.17 -4.72 19.11
CA MET A 462 1.07 -5.63 19.41
C MET A 462 1.34 -7.03 18.85
N LEU A 463 1.81 -7.14 17.61
CA LEU A 463 2.14 -8.43 17.00
C LEU A 463 3.26 -9.13 17.77
N ASP A 464 4.29 -8.41 18.20
CA ASP A 464 5.39 -8.95 19.02
C ASP A 464 4.87 -9.54 20.32
N THR A 465 3.98 -8.79 20.99
CA THR A 465 3.30 -9.24 22.21
C THR A 465 2.48 -10.49 21.94
N ILE A 466 1.64 -10.50 20.89
CA ILE A 466 0.83 -11.67 20.53
C ILE A 466 1.74 -12.87 20.27
N LEU A 467 2.76 -12.75 19.42
CA LEU A 467 3.60 -13.89 19.01
C LEU A 467 4.44 -14.46 20.16
N HIS A 468 4.84 -13.65 21.14
CA HIS A 468 5.82 -14.04 22.16
C HIS A 468 5.31 -14.07 23.61
N THR A 469 4.08 -13.65 23.88
CA THR A 469 3.48 -13.82 25.21
C THR A 469 3.36 -15.31 25.55
N LYS A 470 4.08 -15.75 26.58
CA LYS A 470 3.89 -17.08 27.17
C LYS A 470 2.55 -17.09 27.90
N LEU A 471 1.69 -18.05 27.59
CA LEU A 471 0.50 -18.31 28.40
C LEU A 471 0.97 -18.75 29.80
N THR A 472 0.92 -17.85 30.77
CA THR A 472 1.04 -18.19 32.18
C THR A 472 -0.26 -18.87 32.58
N TYR A 473 -0.35 -20.18 32.39
CA TYR A 473 -1.38 -20.95 33.09
C TYR A 473 -1.09 -20.76 34.59
N LYS A 474 -1.94 -19.99 35.29
CA LYS A 474 -2.03 -20.11 36.73
C LYS A 474 -2.31 -21.59 36.97
N LYS A 475 -1.37 -22.32 37.56
CA LYS A 475 -1.68 -23.60 38.19
C LYS A 475 -2.86 -23.29 39.12
N LEU A 476 -4.04 -23.82 38.79
CA LEU A 476 -5.09 -23.94 39.77
C LEU A 476 -4.49 -24.84 40.86
N ASP A 477 -4.37 -24.31 42.06
CA ASP A 477 -4.01 -25.12 43.23
C ASP A 477 -5.02 -26.27 43.29
N SER A 478 -4.55 -27.48 42.97
CA SER A 478 -5.26 -28.73 43.19
C SER A 478 -5.27 -29.07 44.68
N GLY A 479 -5.66 -28.12 45.51
CA GLY A 479 -5.84 -28.24 46.95
C GLY A 479 -7.25 -27.81 47.29
N ASN A 480 -8.23 -28.68 46.98
CA ASN A 480 -9.57 -28.81 47.61
C ASN A 480 -10.54 -29.57 46.69
N LEU A 481 -10.14 -30.75 46.23
CA LEU A 481 -11.05 -31.78 45.78
C LEU A 481 -10.66 -33.08 46.50
N HIS A 482 -11.11 -33.18 47.75
CA HIS A 482 -11.27 -34.42 48.49
C HIS A 482 -12.76 -34.64 48.73
#